data_AF-A0A317KUW5-F1
#
_entry.id   AF-A0A317KUW5-F1
#
_cell.length_a   1.000
_cell.length_b   1.000
_cell.length_c   1.000
_cell.angle_alpha   90.00
_cell.angle_beta   90.00
_cell.angle_gamma   90.00
#
_symmetry.space_group_name_H-M   'P 1'
#
loop_
_entity.id
_entity.type
_entity.pdbx_description
1 polymer ?
#
loop_
_entity_poly.entity_id
_entity_poly.type
_entity_poly.pdbx_seq_one_letter_code
_entity_poly.pdbx_strand_id
1 'polypeptide(L)'
;MRNFYSVVSLVFVILSMVPLIVQYDYEWVKLVTFDQKGLIGMLLPIIYGLISIMFGFVSRKGTVKTLLLVFGVSFLILNSAYVFVAIFGFQDP
;
A
#
# COMPACT_ATOMS: atom_id res chain seq x y z
N MET A 1 -23.83 1.34 -0.88
CA MET A 1 -22.70 1.40 0.08
C MET A 1 -21.58 0.38 -0.20
N ARG A 2 -21.84 -0.92 -0.39
CA ARG A 2 -20.76 -1.91 -0.61
C ARG A 2 -19.83 -1.63 -1.81
N ASN A 3 -20.36 -1.03 -2.88
CA ASN A 3 -19.54 -0.60 -4.02
C ASN A 3 -18.57 0.53 -3.64
N PHE A 4 -18.99 1.47 -2.78
CA PHE A 4 -18.14 2.56 -2.31
C PHE A 4 -16.92 2.02 -1.55
N TYR A 5 -17.11 1.05 -0.65
CA TYR A 5 -15.98 0.41 0.03
C TYR A 5 -15.03 -0.33 -0.91
N SER A 6 -15.55 -0.86 -2.01
CA SER A 6 -14.72 -1.49 -3.05
C SER A 6 -13.86 -0.45 -3.77
N VAL A 7 -14.43 0.73 -4.07
CA VAL A 7 -13.70 1.85 -4.66
C VAL A 7 -12.65 2.39 -3.70
N VAL A 8 -13.00 2.60 -2.42
CA VAL A 8 -12.04 3.06 -1.41
C VAL A 8 -10.89 2.05 -1.27
N SER A 9 -11.21 0.76 -1.12
CA SER A 9 -10.20 -0.30 -1.06
C SER A 9 -9.28 -0.32 -2.28
N LEU A 10 -9.85 -0.18 -3.49
CA LEU A 10 -9.10 -0.11 -4.74
C LEU A 10 -8.13 1.07 -4.77
N VAL A 11 -8.57 2.27 -4.38
CA VAL A 11 -7.70 3.45 -4.31
C VAL A 11 -6.51 3.19 -3.38
N PHE A 12 -6.76 2.61 -2.20
CA PHE A 12 -5.68 2.29 -1.27
C PHE A 12 -4.80 1.13 -1.72
N VAL A 13 -5.32 0.15 -2.48
CA VAL A 13 -4.46 -0.87 -3.16
C VAL A 13 -3.48 -0.16 -4.08
N ILE A 14 -3.98 0.75 -4.93
CA ILE A 14 -3.15 1.46 -5.92
C ILE A 14 -2.10 2.31 -5.20
N LEU A 15 -2.48 3.04 -4.15
CA LEU A 15 -1.53 3.81 -3.36
C LEU A 15 -0.50 2.92 -2.64
N SER A 16 -0.84 1.67 -2.29
CA SER A 16 0.12 0.72 -1.71
C SER A 16 1.10 0.12 -2.71
N MET A 17 0.98 0.39 -4.02
CA MET A 17 1.89 -0.13 -5.06
C MET A 17 3.27 0.53 -5.09
N VAL A 18 3.64 1.32 -4.06
CA VAL A 18 4.95 2.00 -3.96
C VAL A 18 6.16 1.11 -4.31
N PRO A 19 6.26 -0.16 -3.87
CA PRO A 19 7.43 -0.99 -4.20
C PRO A 19 7.63 -1.22 -5.71
N LEU A 20 6.54 -1.18 -6.48
CA LEU A 20 6.59 -1.27 -7.94
C LEU A 20 6.98 0.08 -8.55
N ILE A 21 6.46 1.18 -8.00
CA ILE A 21 6.65 2.55 -8.50
C ILE A 21 8.08 3.05 -8.28
N VAL A 22 8.71 2.67 -7.16
CA VAL A 22 10.10 3.02 -6.81
C VAL A 22 11.10 2.61 -7.90
N GLN A 23 10.79 1.58 -8.70
CA GLN A 23 11.67 1.13 -9.79
C GLN A 23 11.61 2.02 -11.03
N TYR A 24 10.57 2.85 -11.19
CA TYR A 24 10.34 3.64 -12.39
C TYR A 24 10.78 5.10 -12.23
N ASP A 25 10.29 5.80 -11.21
CA ASP A 25 10.65 7.20 -10.96
C ASP A 25 10.43 7.57 -9.49
N TYR A 26 11.36 8.36 -8.95
CA TYR A 26 11.29 8.88 -7.59
C TYR A 26 10.21 9.98 -7.44
N GLU A 27 9.83 10.68 -8.51
CA GLU A 27 8.78 11.69 -8.43
C GLU A 27 7.41 11.10 -8.07
N TRP A 28 7.09 9.92 -8.60
CA TRP A 28 5.85 9.22 -8.25
C TRP A 28 5.83 8.78 -6.79
N VAL A 29 6.99 8.41 -6.24
CA VAL A 29 7.11 8.05 -4.82
C VAL A 29 6.78 9.24 -3.94
N LYS A 30 7.32 10.43 -4.25
CA LYS A 30 6.98 11.67 -3.51
C LYS A 30 5.49 11.97 -3.54
N LEU A 31 4.84 11.74 -4.68
CA LEU A 31 3.40 12.00 -4.81
C LEU A 31 2.57 11.07 -3.91
N VAL A 32 2.95 9.79 -3.85
CA VAL A 32 2.24 8.80 -3.01
C VAL A 32 2.55 8.97 -1.52
N THR A 33 3.77 9.39 -1.17
CA THR A 33 4.14 9.65 0.23
C THR A 33 3.84 11.07 0.69
N PHE A 34 3.25 11.92 -0.15
CA PHE A 34 3.02 13.35 0.11
C PHE A 34 4.30 14.09 0.53
N ASP A 35 5.41 13.77 -0.14
CA ASP A 35 6.78 14.27 0.10
C ASP A 35 7.28 14.05 1.54
N GLN A 36 6.64 13.14 2.29
CA GLN A 36 7.12 12.74 3.62
C GLN A 36 8.39 11.92 3.48
N LYS A 37 9.40 12.29 4.28
CA LYS A 37 10.74 11.68 4.26
C LYS A 37 10.96 10.75 5.45
N GLY A 38 11.98 9.91 5.34
CA GLY A 38 12.40 8.97 6.38
C GLY A 38 11.32 7.96 6.74
N LEU A 39 11.31 7.56 8.00
CA LEU A 39 10.49 6.45 8.50
C LEU A 39 8.98 6.68 8.29
N ILE A 40 8.48 7.91 8.41
CA ILE A 40 7.06 8.23 8.19
C ILE A 40 6.66 8.00 6.74
N GLY A 41 7.49 8.47 5.79
CA GLY A 41 7.30 8.24 4.35
C GLY A 41 7.27 6.75 4.00
N MET A 42 8.14 5.97 4.64
CA MET A 42 8.25 4.53 4.43
C MET A 42 7.07 3.73 5.02
N LEU A 43 6.47 4.19 6.11
CA LEU A 43 5.31 3.52 6.74
C LEU A 43 3.97 3.79 6.03
N LEU A 44 3.84 4.91 5.31
CA LEU A 44 2.60 5.30 4.63
C LEU A 44 2.03 4.20 3.70
N PRO A 45 2.82 3.56 2.83
CA PRO A 45 2.34 2.46 1.99
C PRO A 45 1.81 1.26 2.76
N ILE A 46 2.37 0.98 3.94
CA ILE A 46 1.86 -0.08 4.85
C ILE A 46 0.49 0.32 5.39
N ILE A 47 0.34 1.57 5.83
CA ILE A 47 -0.95 2.10 6.30
C ILE A 47 -2.00 2.02 5.19
N TYR A 48 -1.64 2.35 3.95
CA TYR A 48 -2.53 2.19 2.79
C TYR A 48 -2.94 0.73 2.57
N GLY A 49 -1.99 -0.20 2.65
CA GLY A 49 -2.28 -1.64 2.59
C GLY A 49 -3.28 -2.09 3.67
N LEU A 50 -3.10 -1.64 4.91
CA LEU A 50 -4.03 -1.96 6.01
C LEU A 50 -5.43 -1.41 5.76
N ILE A 51 -5.54 -0.14 5.39
CA ILE A 51 -6.82 0.51 5.08
C ILE A 51 -7.50 -0.22 3.91
N SER A 52 -6.73 -0.55 2.88
CA SER A 52 -7.23 -1.29 1.73
C SER A 52 -7.84 -2.64 2.14
N ILE A 53 -7.15 -3.40 2.99
CA ILE A 53 -7.63 -4.70 3.49
C ILE A 53 -8.89 -4.52 4.34
N MET A 54 -8.92 -3.54 5.25
CA MET A 54 -10.09 -3.25 6.09
C MET A 54 -11.34 -2.97 5.24
N PHE A 55 -11.23 -2.09 4.24
CA PHE A 55 -12.34 -1.81 3.33
C PHE A 55 -12.63 -2.97 2.37
N GLY A 56 -11.60 -3.72 1.97
CA GLY A 56 -11.70 -4.93 1.16
C GLY A 56 -12.53 -6.01 1.84
N PHE A 57 -12.42 -6.18 3.16
CA PHE A 57 -13.23 -7.13 3.92
C PHE A 57 -14.73 -6.79 3.90
N VAL A 58 -15.07 -5.50 3.98
CA VAL A 58 -16.45 -4.98 4.00
C VAL A 58 -17.01 -4.76 2.58
N SER A 59 -16.16 -4.89 1.55
CA SER A 59 -16.52 -4.74 0.14
C SER A 59 -17.49 -5.80 -0.37
N ARG A 60 -18.01 -5.59 -1.59
CA ARG A 60 -19.02 -6.47 -2.20
C ARG A 60 -18.46 -7.90 -2.40
N LYS A 61 -19.19 -8.91 -1.91
CA LYS A 61 -18.85 -10.33 -2.13
C LYS A 61 -18.67 -10.63 -3.62
N GLY A 62 -17.65 -11.43 -3.94
CA GLY A 62 -17.35 -11.88 -5.31
C GLY A 62 -15.86 -11.84 -5.62
N THR A 63 -15.52 -12.00 -6.90
CA THR A 63 -14.14 -12.00 -7.41
C THR A 63 -13.41 -10.72 -7.07
N VAL A 64 -14.08 -9.56 -7.14
CA VAL A 64 -13.49 -8.24 -6.83
C VAL A 64 -12.98 -8.17 -5.39
N LYS A 65 -13.77 -8.60 -4.40
CA LYS A 65 -13.33 -8.65 -3.00
C LYS A 65 -12.08 -9.53 -2.85
N THR A 66 -12.08 -10.69 -3.47
CA THR A 66 -10.95 -11.63 -3.39
C THR A 66 -9.70 -11.00 -3.98
N LEU A 67 -9.80 -10.37 -5.15
CA LEU A 67 -8.68 -9.66 -5.77
C LEU A 67 -8.17 -8.51 -4.88
N LEU A 68 -9.06 -7.67 -4.35
CA LEU A 68 -8.69 -6.55 -3.48
C LEU A 68 -7.95 -7.03 -2.22
N LEU A 69 -8.40 -8.12 -1.61
CA LEU A 69 -7.74 -8.70 -0.44
C LEU A 69 -6.39 -9.33 -0.82
N VAL A 70 -6.31 -10.10 -1.91
CA VAL A 70 -5.07 -10.72 -2.35
C VAL A 70 -4.03 -9.65 -2.68
N PHE A 71 -4.38 -8.63 -3.46
CA PHE A 71 -3.47 -7.53 -3.77
C PHE A 71 -3.12 -6.70 -2.54
N GLY A 72 -4.10 -6.35 -1.70
CA GLY A 72 -3.86 -5.60 -0.46
C GLY A 72 -2.89 -6.33 0.47
N VAL A 73 -3.07 -7.63 0.68
CA VAL A 73 -2.15 -8.45 1.50
C VAL A 73 -0.78 -8.57 0.82
N SER A 74 -0.73 -8.78 -0.49
CA SER A 74 0.53 -8.90 -1.22
C SER A 74 1.36 -7.61 -1.13
N PHE A 75 0.73 -6.45 -1.35
CA PHE A 75 1.42 -5.17 -1.20
C PHE A 75 1.76 -4.84 0.24
N LEU A 76 0.92 -5.23 1.21
CA LEU A 76 1.27 -5.07 2.62
C LEU A 76 2.57 -5.82 2.93
N ILE A 77 2.68 -7.09 2.53
CA ILE A 77 3.88 -7.91 2.74
C ILE A 77 5.10 -7.28 2.04
N LEU A 78 4.96 -6.86 0.78
CA LEU A 78 6.04 -6.25 0.02
C LEU A 78 6.51 -4.93 0.66
N ASN A 79 5.59 -4.07 1.08
CA ASN A 79 5.93 -2.83 1.76
C ASN A 79 6.58 -3.11 3.13
N SER A 80 6.06 -4.05 3.90
CA SER A 80 6.69 -4.45 5.17
C SER A 80 8.10 -4.99 4.98
N ALA A 81 8.33 -5.82 3.95
CA ALA A 81 9.67 -6.30 3.61
C ALA A 81 10.59 -5.15 3.21
N TYR A 82 10.10 -4.20 2.41
CA TYR A 82 10.85 -3.02 2.01
C TYR A 82 11.27 -2.17 3.21
N VAL A 83 10.34 -1.86 4.11
CA VAL A 83 10.62 -1.12 5.34
C VAL A 83 11.58 -1.88 6.24
N PHE A 84 11.43 -3.20 6.36
CA PHE A 84 12.34 -4.03 7.13
C PHE A 84 13.77 -3.95 6.59
N VAL A 85 13.95 -4.10 5.28
CA VAL A 85 15.27 -3.95 4.64
C VAL A 85 15.80 -2.52 4.79
N ALA A 86 14.94 -1.51 4.65
CA ALA A 86 15.34 -0.11 4.83
C ALA A 86 15.83 0.19 6.25
N ILE A 87 15.18 -0.35 7.29
CA ILE A 87 15.54 -0.10 8.69
C ILE A 87 16.73 -0.96 9.15
N PHE A 88 16.75 -2.24 8.80
CA PHE A 88 17.73 -3.19 9.33
C PHE A 88 18.89 -3.47 8.38
N GLY A 89 18.67 -3.33 7.07
CA GLY A 89 19.68 -3.56 6.04
C GLY A 89 20.55 -2.32 5.78
N PHE A 90 19.96 -1.13 5.87
CA PHE A 90 20.66 0.15 5.79
C PHE A 90 20.51 0.81 7.16
N GLN A 91 21.56 0.79 7.99
CA GLN A 91 21.51 1.29 9.37
C GLN A 91 21.25 2.82 9.48
N ASP A 92 21.02 3.52 8.36
CA ASP A 92 20.52 4.89 8.26
C ASP A 92 19.42 4.95 7.15
N PRO A 93 18.12 5.04 7.51
CA PRO A 93 17.01 5.19 6.56
C PRO A 93 16.76 6.63 6.08
#